data_AF-A0A947HBN4-F1
#
_entry.id   AF-A0A947HBN4-F1
#
_cell.length_a   1.000
_cell.length_b   1.000
_cell.length_c   1.000
_cell.angle_alpha   90.00
_cell.angle_beta   90.00
_cell.angle_gamma   90.00
#
_symmetry.space_group_name_H-M   'P 1'
#
loop_
_entity.id
_entity.type
_entity.pdbx_description
1 polymer ?
#
loop_
_entity_poly.entity_id
_entity_poly.type
_entity_poly.pdbx_seq_one_letter_code
_entity_poly.pdbx_strand_id
1 'polypeptide(L)'
;MEMNRSGFLKKILGEALQVLPHVVPALNLIQAPFSNVGPLAGPQANAGEAEERPRPWQEVGGWADFPPGTQTPVNQGQHIVVAFERGLYALDSDLFHKGEAFPRRPLRIEPHGQISLNQQAFWPGKDYLSHLTGNRNTEEET
;
A
#
# COMPACT_ATOMS: atom_id res chain seq x y z
N MET A 1 -11.46 23.53 36.37
CA MET A 1 -12.45 22.52 35.92
C MET A 1 -11.76 21.75 34.81
N GLU A 2 -11.02 20.70 35.19
CA GLU A 2 -10.19 19.90 34.29
C GLU A 2 -10.97 18.65 33.88
N MET A 3 -11.19 18.45 32.58
CA MET A 3 -11.80 17.23 32.05
C MET A 3 -10.71 16.27 31.56
N ASN A 4 -10.62 15.17 32.29
CA ASN A 4 -9.77 14.00 32.08
C ASN A 4 -10.11 13.29 30.76
N ARG A 5 -9.12 13.13 29.88
CA ARG A 5 -9.22 12.39 28.60
C ARG A 5 -8.86 10.91 28.78
N SER A 6 -9.63 10.18 29.58
CA SER A 6 -9.39 8.74 29.78
C SER A 6 -10.70 7.97 29.68
N GLY A 7 -11.05 7.56 28.46
CA GLY A 7 -12.38 6.96 28.22
C GLY A 7 -12.61 6.29 26.87
N PHE A 8 -11.59 5.84 26.12
CA PHE A 8 -11.85 5.19 24.83
C PHE A 8 -10.93 4.01 24.46
N LEU A 9 -10.32 3.32 25.43
CA LEU A 9 -9.47 2.14 25.14
C LEU A 9 -9.84 0.89 25.97
N LYS A 10 -11.14 0.60 26.10
CA LYS A 10 -11.64 -0.60 26.81
C LYS A 10 -12.52 -1.51 25.97
N LYS A 11 -12.16 -1.84 24.72
CA LYS A 11 -13.03 -2.75 23.94
C LYS A 11 -12.45 -3.75 22.95
N ILE A 12 -11.16 -4.11 23.01
CA ILE A 12 -10.69 -5.26 22.23
C ILE A 12 -9.66 -6.06 23.04
N LEU A 13 -10.15 -6.92 23.94
CA LEU A 13 -9.39 -8.03 24.50
C LEU A 13 -10.35 -9.21 24.75
N GLY A 14 -10.08 -10.34 24.09
CA GLY A 14 -10.88 -11.56 24.09
C GLY A 14 -10.92 -12.08 22.65
N GLU A 15 -10.36 -13.22 22.27
CA GLU A 15 -10.05 -14.43 23.03
C GLU A 15 -8.80 -15.12 22.48
N ALA A 16 -8.12 -15.84 23.36
CA ALA A 16 -6.99 -16.68 23.04
C ALA A 16 -7.35 -18.15 23.24
N LEU A 17 -6.68 -19.00 22.44
CA LEU A 17 -6.22 -20.36 22.73
C LEU A 17 -7.16 -21.55 22.53
N GLN A 18 -6.45 -22.67 22.26
CA GLN A 18 -6.83 -24.09 22.24
C GLN A 18 -7.20 -24.58 20.81
N VAL A 19 -6.57 -25.59 20.18
CA VAL A 19 -5.95 -26.85 20.65
C VAL A 19 -4.96 -27.41 19.57
N LEU A 20 -3.75 -27.83 19.97
CA LEU A 20 -2.93 -28.90 19.35
C LEU A 20 -3.21 -30.20 20.14
N PRO A 21 -3.05 -31.47 19.66
CA PRO A 21 -1.87 -32.06 18.96
C PRO A 21 -2.23 -33.13 17.86
N HIS A 22 -1.31 -33.70 17.05
CA HIS A 22 -0.64 -35.03 17.21
C HIS A 22 0.29 -35.30 15.97
N VAL A 23 1.60 -35.54 16.11
CA VAL A 23 2.35 -36.86 16.12
C VAL A 23 2.64 -37.48 14.72
N VAL A 24 3.78 -37.16 14.06
CA VAL A 24 5.10 -37.87 13.84
C VAL A 24 5.19 -38.87 12.63
N PRO A 25 6.36 -39.41 12.18
CA PRO A 25 6.96 -39.16 10.84
C PRO A 25 7.20 -40.44 9.99
N ALA A 26 7.68 -40.33 8.74
CA ALA A 26 8.43 -41.42 8.09
C ALA A 26 9.33 -40.94 6.94
N LEU A 27 10.64 -41.09 7.13
CA LEU A 27 11.62 -41.24 6.06
C LEU A 27 11.40 -42.60 5.35
N ASN A 28 11.42 -42.61 4.02
CA ASN A 28 11.90 -43.71 3.18
C ASN A 28 12.24 -43.11 1.80
N LEU A 29 13.51 -42.88 1.46
CA LEU A 29 14.48 -43.81 0.86
C LEU A 29 14.02 -44.39 -0.50
N ILE A 30 14.68 -43.88 -1.55
CA ILE A 30 15.15 -44.53 -2.80
C ILE A 30 14.07 -45.09 -3.75
N GLN A 31 14.08 -44.58 -5.00
CA GLN A 31 14.28 -45.34 -6.26
C GLN A 31 13.63 -44.59 -7.45
N ALA A 32 14.44 -43.92 -8.27
CA ALA A 32 14.31 -44.07 -9.71
C ALA A 32 14.85 -45.49 -10.06
N PRO A 33 14.47 -46.18 -11.16
CA PRO A 33 14.22 -45.58 -12.48
C PRO A 33 13.19 -46.29 -13.40
N PHE A 34 12.97 -45.68 -14.56
CA PHE A 34 12.47 -46.25 -15.84
C PHE A 34 10.97 -46.46 -16.12
N SER A 35 10.64 -46.01 -17.34
CA SER A 35 9.74 -46.61 -18.35
C SER A 35 8.23 -46.39 -18.30
N ASN A 36 7.81 -45.36 -19.04
CA ASN A 36 6.98 -45.44 -20.25
C ASN A 36 5.80 -46.45 -20.29
N VAL A 37 4.58 -45.97 -20.04
CA VAL A 37 3.33 -46.41 -20.69
C VAL A 37 2.34 -45.22 -20.65
N GLY A 38 1.86 -44.72 -21.79
CA GLY A 38 0.72 -43.77 -21.85
C GLY A 38 -0.62 -44.52 -21.84
N PRO A 39 -1.76 -43.89 -22.22
CA PRO A 39 -2.16 -42.48 -22.16
C PRO A 39 -3.48 -42.30 -21.35
N LEU A 40 -3.99 -41.05 -21.29
CA LEU A 40 -5.35 -40.59 -20.91
C LEU A 40 -5.51 -39.87 -19.56
N ALA A 41 -6.25 -38.76 -19.68
CA ALA A 41 -7.02 -38.05 -18.67
C ALA A 41 -6.34 -36.89 -17.91
N GLY A 42 -6.74 -35.68 -18.30
CA GLY A 42 -6.72 -34.49 -17.46
C GLY A 42 -6.18 -33.26 -18.19
N PRO A 43 -6.97 -32.20 -18.40
CA PRO A 43 -6.37 -30.88 -18.52
C PRO A 43 -5.75 -30.56 -17.16
N GLN A 44 -4.45 -30.86 -16.98
CA GLN A 44 -3.70 -30.26 -15.89
C GLN A 44 -3.67 -28.78 -16.17
N ALA A 45 -4.39 -28.05 -15.32
CA ALA A 45 -4.29 -26.62 -15.18
C ALA A 45 -2.81 -26.28 -15.09
N ASN A 46 -2.24 -25.77 -16.18
CA ASN A 46 -1.18 -24.80 -16.08
C ASN A 46 -1.79 -23.68 -15.24
N ALA A 47 -1.51 -23.72 -13.93
CA ALA A 47 -1.49 -22.53 -13.12
C ALA A 47 -0.38 -21.66 -13.72
N GLY A 48 -0.72 -21.03 -14.85
CA GLY A 48 0.03 -19.95 -15.41
C GLY A 48 0.21 -18.99 -14.26
N GLU A 49 1.48 -18.71 -13.98
CA GLU A 49 1.93 -17.51 -13.33
C GLU A 49 0.92 -16.41 -13.68
N ALA A 50 0.07 -16.07 -12.73
CA ALA A 50 -0.76 -14.90 -12.86
C ALA A 50 0.26 -13.77 -12.93
N GLU A 51 0.56 -13.31 -14.13
CA GLU A 51 1.27 -12.06 -14.38
C GLU A 51 0.59 -11.04 -13.47
N GLU A 52 1.25 -10.74 -12.35
CA GLU A 52 0.76 -9.82 -11.36
C GLU A 52 0.82 -8.45 -12.05
N ARG A 53 -0.28 -8.11 -12.75
CA ARG A 53 -0.40 -6.82 -13.43
C ARG A 53 -0.01 -5.76 -12.40
N PRO A 54 0.91 -4.85 -12.74
CA PRO A 54 1.42 -3.87 -11.79
C PRO A 54 0.22 -3.15 -11.18
N ARG A 55 0.06 -3.32 -9.86
CA ARG A 55 -1.00 -2.60 -9.14
C ARG A 55 -0.67 -1.12 -9.32
N PRO A 56 -1.55 -0.33 -9.95
CA PRO A 56 -1.23 1.06 -10.26
C PRO A 56 -1.09 1.91 -8.99
N TRP A 57 -1.52 1.38 -7.85
CA TRP A 57 -1.45 2.02 -6.54
C TRP A 57 -0.50 1.25 -5.63
N GLN A 58 0.48 1.96 -5.09
CA GLN A 58 1.46 1.46 -4.13
C GLN A 58 1.29 2.20 -2.81
N GLU A 59 1.20 1.48 -1.70
CA GLU A 59 1.19 2.08 -0.36
C GLU A 59 2.56 2.71 -0.07
N VAL A 60 2.55 3.95 0.41
CA VAL A 60 3.77 4.75 0.65
C VAL A 60 3.95 5.13 2.12
N GLY A 61 2.92 4.98 2.95
CA GLY A 61 2.97 5.25 4.38
C GLY A 61 1.60 5.56 4.97
N GLY A 62 1.54 5.64 6.29
CA GLY A 62 0.36 6.07 7.02
C GLY A 62 0.20 7.59 7.00
N TRP A 63 -1.00 8.05 7.27
CA TRP A 63 -1.28 9.49 7.40
C TRP A 63 -0.33 10.23 8.35
N ALA A 64 0.04 9.58 9.46
CA ALA A 64 0.92 10.14 10.49
C ALA A 64 2.38 10.32 10.02
N ASP A 65 2.79 9.64 8.94
CA ASP A 65 4.16 9.72 8.39
C ASP A 65 4.37 11.00 7.55
N PHE A 66 3.29 11.75 7.28
CA PHE A 66 3.29 12.96 6.46
C PHE A 66 2.74 14.18 7.23
N PRO A 67 3.41 14.63 8.30
CA PRO A 67 2.95 15.80 9.04
C PRO A 67 3.06 17.08 8.19
N PRO A 68 2.14 18.06 8.32
CA PRO A 68 2.21 19.32 7.56
C PRO A 68 3.56 20.02 7.65
N GLY A 69 4.01 20.60 6.55
CA GLY A 69 5.31 21.28 6.43
C GLY A 69 6.49 20.34 6.14
N THR A 70 6.24 19.07 5.85
CA THR A 70 7.29 18.09 5.55
C THR A 70 7.33 17.66 4.10
N GLN A 71 8.50 17.16 3.71
CA GLN A 71 8.77 16.57 2.42
C GLN A 71 9.40 15.20 2.66
N THR A 72 8.66 14.15 2.34
CA THR A 72 9.04 12.78 2.68
C THR A 72 9.37 12.02 1.40
N PRO A 73 10.60 11.54 1.22
CA PRO A 73 10.93 10.67 0.10
C PRO A 73 10.25 9.31 0.30
N VAL A 74 9.56 8.85 -0.74
CA VAL A 74 8.84 7.57 -0.76
C VAL A 74 9.27 6.73 -1.96
N ASN A 75 8.90 5.45 -1.95
CA ASN A 75 9.23 4.50 -3.02
C ASN A 75 10.73 4.55 -3.40
N GLN A 76 11.60 4.32 -2.42
CA GLN A 76 13.06 4.33 -2.58
C GLN A 76 13.63 5.68 -3.08
N GLY A 77 12.94 6.79 -2.81
CA GLY A 77 13.36 8.13 -3.20
C GLY A 77 13.03 8.51 -4.64
N GLN A 78 12.23 7.71 -5.34
CA GLN A 78 11.75 8.06 -6.69
C GLN A 78 10.71 9.18 -6.67
N HIS A 79 9.97 9.30 -5.57
CA HIS A 79 8.94 10.31 -5.41
C HIS A 79 9.11 11.04 -4.07
N ILE A 80 8.66 12.29 -4.03
CA ILE A 80 8.56 13.09 -2.82
C ILE A 80 7.09 13.36 -2.53
N VAL A 81 6.61 12.98 -1.35
CA VAL A 81 5.32 13.42 -0.81
C VAL A 81 5.55 14.70 -0.03
N VAL A 82 4.87 15.77 -0.45
CA VAL A 82 4.87 17.06 0.24
C VAL A 82 3.57 17.20 1.02
N ALA A 83 3.70 17.42 2.32
CA ALA A 83 2.59 17.65 3.22
C ALA A 83 2.51 19.13 3.59
N PHE A 84 1.30 19.67 3.59
CA PHE A 84 1.01 21.06 3.96
C PHE A 84 -0.34 21.13 4.66
N GLU A 85 -0.70 22.31 5.17
CA GLU A 85 -1.89 22.46 6.04
C GLU A 85 -3.18 21.92 5.42
N ARG A 86 -3.36 22.07 4.10
CA ARG A 86 -4.58 21.62 3.43
C ARG A 86 -4.54 20.17 2.96
N GLY A 87 -3.37 19.55 2.85
CA GLY A 87 -3.28 18.29 2.13
C GLY A 87 -1.89 17.71 1.87
N LEU A 88 -1.89 16.68 1.04
CA LEU A 88 -0.71 16.00 0.52
C LEU A 88 -0.69 16.12 -1.01
N TYR A 89 0.48 16.37 -1.58
CA TYR A 89 0.71 16.07 -3.00
C TYR A 89 2.01 15.30 -3.18
N ALA A 90 2.13 14.58 -4.29
CA ALA A 90 3.34 13.86 -4.62
C ALA A 90 3.89 14.31 -5.96
N LEU A 91 5.21 14.34 -6.07
CA LEU A 91 5.95 14.64 -7.29
C LEU A 91 7.02 13.59 -7.51
N ASP A 92 7.44 13.43 -8.76
CA ASP A 92 8.68 12.72 -9.05
C ASP A 92 9.86 13.54 -8.50
N SER A 93 10.86 12.89 -7.93
CA SER A 93 11.98 13.56 -7.26
C SER A 93 12.80 14.45 -8.22
N ASP A 94 12.84 14.11 -9.51
CA ASP A 94 13.48 14.91 -10.56
C ASP A 94 12.68 16.18 -10.93
N LEU A 95 11.38 16.19 -10.65
CA LEU A 95 10.50 17.32 -10.89
C LEU A 95 10.29 18.19 -9.65
N PHE A 96 10.64 17.68 -8.46
CA PHE A 96 10.45 18.36 -7.18
C PHE A 96 11.06 19.78 -7.16
N HIS A 97 12.27 19.94 -7.70
CA HIS A 97 12.96 21.25 -7.75
C HIS A 97 12.33 22.28 -8.70
N LYS A 98 11.43 21.84 -9.59
CA LYS A 98 10.80 22.71 -10.58
C LYS A 98 9.52 23.38 -10.06
N GLY A 99 9.05 22.99 -8.88
CA GLY A 99 7.97 23.65 -8.15
C GLY A 99 6.56 23.14 -8.48
N GLU A 100 5.56 23.83 -7.93
CA GLU A 100 4.18 23.35 -7.78
C GLU A 100 3.34 23.31 -9.07
N ALA A 101 3.83 23.93 -10.15
CA ALA A 101 3.19 23.96 -11.45
C ALA A 101 3.32 22.64 -12.24
N PHE A 102 4.12 21.70 -11.74
CA PHE A 102 4.40 20.44 -12.43
C PHE A 102 3.34 19.36 -12.13
N PRO A 103 3.14 18.41 -13.07
CA PRO A 103 2.21 17.31 -12.87
C PRO A 103 2.51 16.52 -11.60
N ARG A 104 1.47 16.24 -10.81
CA ARG A 104 1.57 15.56 -9.52
C ARG A 104 1.18 14.10 -9.65
N ARG A 105 1.70 13.24 -8.78
CA ARG A 105 1.27 11.85 -8.69
C ARG A 105 -0.04 11.76 -7.91
N PRO A 106 -1.05 11.03 -8.43
CA PRO A 106 -2.27 10.81 -7.70
C PRO A 106 -2.02 10.13 -6.37
N LEU A 107 -2.67 10.63 -5.33
CA LEU A 107 -2.69 10.05 -4.00
C LEU A 107 -4.12 9.65 -3.65
N ARG A 108 -4.26 8.64 -2.80
CA ARG A 108 -5.55 8.27 -2.20
C ARG A 108 -5.36 7.73 -0.79
N ILE A 109 -6.43 7.78 0.00
CA ILE A 109 -6.50 7.15 1.31
C ILE A 109 -7.11 5.76 1.14
N GLU A 110 -6.41 4.74 1.64
CA GLU A 110 -6.90 3.37 1.73
C GLU A 110 -7.82 3.20 2.96
N PRO A 111 -8.70 2.18 3.00
CA PRO A 111 -9.65 1.99 4.11
C PRO A 111 -9.04 1.91 5.52
N HIS A 112 -7.76 1.55 5.62
CA HIS A 112 -7.01 1.44 6.88
C HIS A 112 -6.19 2.69 7.23
N GLY A 113 -6.37 3.79 6.49
CA GLY A 113 -5.71 5.07 6.74
C GLY A 113 -4.29 5.18 6.20
N GLN A 114 -3.85 4.22 5.36
CA GLN A 114 -2.62 4.38 4.59
C GLN A 114 -2.86 5.27 3.37
N ILE A 115 -1.77 5.90 2.92
CA ILE A 115 -1.70 6.63 1.67
C ILE A 115 -1.12 5.72 0.61
N SER A 116 -1.78 5.67 -0.53
CA SER A 116 -1.27 5.05 -1.74
C SER A 116 -1.00 6.10 -2.82
N LEU A 117 0.09 5.89 -3.55
CA LEU A 117 0.51 6.70 -4.69
C LEU A 117 0.32 5.92 -5.99
N ASN A 118 -0.11 6.62 -7.04
CA ASN A 118 -0.15 6.08 -8.39
C ASN A 118 1.05 6.51 -9.23
N GLN A 119 1.90 5.55 -9.60
CA GLN A 119 3.14 5.80 -10.34
C GLN A 119 2.94 5.97 -11.86
N GLN A 120 1.77 5.63 -12.38
CA GLN A 120 1.50 5.59 -13.83
C GLN A 120 0.59 6.72 -14.30
N ALA A 121 -0.07 7.40 -13.38
CA ALA A 121 -1.00 8.49 -13.67
C ALA A 121 -0.46 9.82 -13.16
N PHE A 122 -1.12 10.89 -13.61
CA PHE A 122 -0.81 12.26 -13.22
C PHE A 122 -2.08 13.02 -12.90
N TRP A 123 -2.00 13.91 -11.92
CA TRP A 123 -2.90 15.03 -11.74
C TRP A 123 -2.27 16.30 -12.34
N PRO A 124 -3.10 17.26 -12.78
CA PRO A 124 -2.66 18.63 -13.02
C PRO A 124 -1.82 19.17 -11.86
N GLY A 125 -0.89 20.08 -12.17
CA GLY A 125 -0.25 20.90 -11.14
C GLY A 125 -1.31 21.62 -10.32
N LYS A 126 -1.01 21.90 -9.05
CA LYS A 126 -1.94 22.44 -8.03
C LYS A 126 -2.94 21.46 -7.41
N ASP A 127 -3.07 20.24 -7.92
CA ASP A 127 -3.99 19.25 -7.32
C ASP A 127 -3.37 18.53 -6.13
N TYR A 128 -4.16 18.27 -5.10
CA TYR A 128 -3.69 17.63 -3.86
C TYR A 128 -4.78 16.76 -3.24
N LEU A 129 -4.36 15.81 -2.42
CA LEU A 129 -5.24 15.02 -1.57
C LEU A 129 -5.54 15.81 -0.29
N SER A 130 -6.80 16.17 -0.09
CA SER A 130 -7.24 16.99 1.04
C SER A 130 -7.13 16.27 2.37
N HIS A 131 -6.60 16.95 3.38
CA HIS A 131 -6.58 16.44 4.75
C HIS A 131 -7.97 16.34 5.39
N LEU A 132 -8.91 17.17 4.94
CA LEU A 132 -10.23 17.26 5.54
C LEU A 132 -11.22 16.26 4.94
N THR A 133 -11.10 16.02 3.63
CA THR A 133 -12.10 15.24 2.89
C THR A 133 -11.57 13.92 2.38
N GLY A 134 -10.24 13.72 2.34
CA GLY A 134 -9.63 12.55 1.70
C GLY A 134 -9.85 12.47 0.19
N ASN A 135 -10.32 13.56 -0.42
CA ASN A 135 -10.58 13.65 -1.85
C ASN A 135 -9.51 14.50 -2.53
N ARG A 136 -9.38 14.33 -3.84
CA ARG A 136 -8.61 15.22 -4.70
C ARG A 136 -9.28 16.60 -4.74
N ASN A 137 -8.51 17.64 -4.45
CA ASN A 137 -8.87 19.05 -4.58
C ASN A 137 -7.85 19.75 -5.48
N THR A 138 -8.22 20.92 -5.99
CA THR A 138 -7.32 21.82 -6.75
C THR A 138 -7.02 23.04 -5.89
N GLU A 139 -5.77 23.49 -5.88
CA GLU A 139 -5.38 24.74 -5.27
C GLU A 139 -5.82 25.91 -6.17
N GLU A 140 -6.84 26.63 -5.73
CA GLU A 140 -7.25 27.90 -6.33
C GLU A 140 -6.33 29.02 -5.81
N GLU A 141 -5.69 29.76 -6.74
CA GLU A 141 -4.98 30.99 -6.37
C GLU A 141 -6.01 31.98 -5.81
N THR A 142 -5.85 32.33 -4.52
CA THR A 142 -6.65 33.36 -3.85
C THR A 142 -5.91 34.67 -3.80
#